data_AF-A0A3D1SJM9-F1
#
_entry.id   AF-A0A3D1SJM9-F1
#
_cell.length_a   1.000
_cell.length_b   1.000
_cell.length_c   1.000
_cell.angle_alpha   90.00
_cell.angle_beta   90.00
_cell.angle_gamma   90.00
#
_symmetry.space_group_name_H-M   'P 1'
#
loop_
_entity.id
_entity.type
_entity.pdbx_description
1 polymer ?
#
loop_
_entity_poly.entity_id
_entity_poly.type
_entity_poly.pdbx_seq_one_letter_code
_entity_poly.pdbx_strand_id
1 'polypeptide(L)'
;MTKKKKEQKVTITQEDEAQARAVLEQYHTIAGKLRSSVDQEQEKAALSTVSSLTEAAQMALLKALSREHHTDAADVLNAIYELSPMKSIHKEARRSLIRLEEVRIYPQWEPSVERLSPIDEIRSAAIMEEA
;
A
#
# COMPACT_ATOMS: atom_id res chain seq x y z
N MET A 1 -35.39 1.34 4.06
CA MET A 1 -34.56 1.08 5.25
C MET A 1 -33.11 0.86 4.82
N THR A 2 -32.28 1.90 4.87
CA THR A 2 -30.85 1.80 4.54
C THR A 2 -30.12 1.09 5.68
N LYS A 3 -29.67 -0.14 5.45
CA LYS A 3 -28.85 -0.90 6.40
C LYS A 3 -27.54 -0.14 6.64
N LYS A 4 -27.41 0.52 7.80
CA LYS A 4 -26.14 1.09 8.26
C LYS A 4 -25.15 -0.05 8.43
N LYS A 5 -24.25 -0.24 7.45
CA LYS A 5 -23.13 -1.18 7.54
C LYS A 5 -22.21 -0.65 8.64
N LYS A 6 -22.20 -1.32 9.81
CA LYS A 6 -21.21 -1.05 10.87
C LYS A 6 -19.84 -1.29 10.25
N GLU A 7 -19.05 -0.23 10.08
CA GLU A 7 -17.61 -0.38 9.83
C GLU A 7 -17.06 -1.12 11.05
N GLN A 8 -16.63 -2.37 10.87
CA GLN A 8 -15.89 -3.11 11.89
C GLN A 8 -14.64 -2.30 12.19
N LYS A 9 -14.60 -1.74 13.39
CA LYS A 9 -13.45 -0.98 13.87
C LYS A 9 -12.36 -2.01 14.15
N VAL A 10 -11.27 -1.97 13.40
CA VAL A 10 -10.09 -2.81 13.66
C VAL A 10 -9.56 -2.42 15.05
N THR A 11 -9.53 -3.38 15.97
CA THR A 11 -8.95 -3.19 17.30
C THR A 11 -7.43 -3.31 17.18
N ILE A 12 -6.71 -2.28 17.59
CA ILE A 12 -5.24 -2.23 17.57
C ILE A 12 -4.75 -2.51 18.98
N THR A 13 -3.87 -3.50 19.14
CA THR A 13 -3.23 -3.85 20.41
C THR A 13 -1.87 -3.17 20.53
N GLN A 14 -1.27 -3.23 21.73
CA GLN A 14 0.09 -2.73 21.96
C GLN A 14 1.14 -3.50 21.14
N GLU A 15 0.93 -4.79 20.91
CA GLU A 15 1.80 -5.61 20.06
C GLU A 15 1.73 -5.15 18.60
N ASP A 16 0.53 -4.85 18.10
CA ASP A 16 0.34 -4.31 16.75
C ASP A 16 1.05 -2.95 16.59
N GLU A 17 0.98 -2.08 17.61
CA GLU A 17 1.71 -0.81 17.61
C GLU A 17 3.23 -1.00 17.62
N ALA A 18 3.74 -1.99 18.37
CA ALA A 18 5.16 -2.31 18.40
C ALA A 18 5.66 -2.81 17.05
N GLN A 19 4.90 -3.70 16.40
CA GLN A 19 5.22 -4.18 15.04
C GLN A 19 5.17 -3.04 14.02
N ALA A 20 4.15 -2.19 14.08
CA ALA A 20 4.03 -1.02 13.22
C ALA A 20 5.21 -0.06 13.40
N ARG A 21 5.65 0.19 14.63
CA ARG A 21 6.79 1.06 14.92
C ARG A 21 8.10 0.51 14.35
N ALA A 22 8.33 -0.80 14.45
CA ALA A 22 9.53 -1.43 13.88
C ALA A 22 9.61 -1.27 12.35
N VAL A 23 8.48 -1.31 11.66
CA VAL A 23 8.40 -1.06 10.21
C VAL A 23 8.48 0.44 9.89
N LEU A 24 7.88 1.28 10.74
CA LEU A 24 7.96 2.73 10.60
C LEU A 24 9.42 3.19 10.59
N GLU A 25 10.28 2.67 11.45
CA GLU A 25 11.71 3.02 11.45
C GLU A 25 12.43 2.78 10.11
N GLN A 26 11.83 1.99 9.21
CA GLN A 26 12.38 1.62 7.91
C GLN A 26 11.66 2.30 6.73
N TYR A 27 10.69 3.20 6.97
CA TYR A 27 9.83 3.73 5.90
C TYR A 27 10.60 4.48 4.81
N HIS A 28 11.65 5.23 5.17
CA HIS A 28 12.54 5.88 4.20
C HIS A 28 13.23 4.88 3.27
N THR A 29 13.69 3.76 3.83
CA THR A 29 14.31 2.67 3.04
C THR A 29 13.29 2.03 2.11
N ILE A 30 12.05 1.84 2.56
CA ILE A 30 10.96 1.32 1.73
C ILE A 30 10.65 2.29 0.59
N ALA A 31 10.51 3.58 0.86
CA ALA A 31 10.28 4.62 -0.15
C ALA A 31 11.42 4.68 -1.18
N GLY A 32 12.67 4.60 -0.72
CA GLY A 32 13.84 4.53 -1.60
C GLY A 32 13.79 3.32 -2.53
N LYS A 33 13.43 2.14 -2.00
CA LYS A 33 13.26 0.93 -2.81
C LYS A 33 12.16 1.09 -3.84
N LEU A 34 10.98 1.58 -3.44
CA LEU A 34 9.84 1.84 -4.32
C LEU A 34 10.23 2.72 -5.51
N ARG A 35 10.91 3.84 -5.26
CA ARG A 35 11.37 4.75 -6.32
C ARG A 35 12.45 4.16 -7.23
N SER A 36 13.22 3.20 -6.74
CA SER A 36 14.23 2.49 -7.54
C SER A 36 13.70 1.25 -8.27
N SER A 37 12.49 0.81 -7.94
CA SER A 37 11.88 -0.36 -8.57
C SER A 37 11.59 -0.08 -10.05
N VAL A 38 11.83 -1.09 -10.87
CA VAL A 38 11.56 -1.02 -12.33
C VAL A 38 10.35 -1.84 -12.76
N ASP A 39 9.85 -2.69 -11.87
CA ASP A 39 8.72 -3.58 -12.10
C ASP A 39 7.89 -3.75 -10.83
N GLN A 40 6.67 -4.26 -11.00
CA GLN A 40 5.73 -4.44 -9.91
C GLN A 40 6.15 -5.55 -8.93
N GLU A 41 7.01 -6.49 -9.34
CA GLU A 41 7.52 -7.54 -8.45
C GLU A 41 8.46 -6.94 -7.39
N GLN A 42 9.34 -6.03 -7.80
CA GLN A 42 10.23 -5.26 -6.92
C GLN A 42 9.45 -4.34 -5.98
N GLU A 43 8.36 -3.72 -6.45
CA GLU A 43 7.48 -2.91 -5.61
C GLU A 43 6.77 -3.74 -4.54
N LYS A 44 6.21 -4.90 -4.92
CA LYS A 44 5.62 -5.86 -3.98
C LYS A 44 6.68 -6.38 -3.00
N ALA A 45 7.90 -6.64 -3.46
CA ALA A 45 9.01 -7.05 -2.60
C ALA A 45 9.41 -5.95 -1.62
N ALA A 46 9.41 -4.68 -2.03
CA ALA A 46 9.68 -3.54 -1.15
C ALA A 46 8.62 -3.42 -0.04
N LEU A 47 7.36 -3.70 -0.35
CA LEU A 47 6.24 -3.70 0.62
C LEU A 47 6.07 -5.01 1.39
N SER A 48 6.88 -6.05 1.14
CA SER A 48 6.70 -7.38 1.75
C SER A 48 6.67 -7.35 3.28
N THR A 49 7.51 -6.51 3.88
CA THR A 49 7.56 -6.28 5.34
C THR A 49 6.24 -5.70 5.86
N VAL A 50 5.60 -4.79 5.12
CA VAL A 50 4.28 -4.24 5.45
C VAL A 50 3.19 -5.29 5.26
N SER A 51 3.18 -6.01 4.13
CA SER A 51 2.14 -7.00 3.83
C SER A 51 2.16 -8.21 4.76
N SER A 52 3.30 -8.50 5.38
CA SER A 52 3.45 -9.58 6.37
C SER A 52 2.85 -9.27 7.75
N LEU A 53 2.53 -7.99 8.01
CA LEU A 53 1.92 -7.57 9.27
C LEU A 53 0.46 -7.99 9.37
N THR A 54 -0.04 -8.12 10.60
CA THR A 54 -1.48 -8.26 10.87
C THR A 54 -2.24 -7.06 10.31
N GLU A 55 -3.54 -7.21 10.03
CA GLU A 55 -4.38 -6.08 9.59
C GLU A 55 -4.32 -4.90 10.57
N ALA A 56 -4.33 -5.21 11.87
CA ALA A 56 -4.27 -4.22 12.94
C ALA A 56 -2.92 -3.47 12.97
N ALA A 57 -1.80 -4.19 12.77
CA ALA A 57 -0.47 -3.59 12.67
C ALA A 57 -0.31 -2.76 11.38
N GLN A 58 -0.83 -3.21 10.24
CA GLN A 58 -0.87 -2.40 9.02
C GLN A 58 -1.69 -1.11 9.24
N MET A 59 -2.86 -1.22 9.88
CA MET A 59 -3.68 -0.07 10.24
C MET A 59 -2.96 0.91 11.18
N ALA A 60 -2.20 0.39 12.15
CA ALA A 60 -1.39 1.21 13.04
C ALA A 60 -0.26 1.93 12.29
N LEU A 61 0.44 1.22 11.38
CA LEU A 61 1.49 1.79 10.54
C LEU A 61 0.96 2.92 9.65
N LEU A 62 -0.16 2.72 8.95
CA LEU A 62 -0.77 3.75 8.09
C LEU A 62 -1.08 5.03 8.86
N LYS A 63 -1.62 4.90 10.07
CA LYS A 63 -1.90 6.04 10.95
C LYS A 63 -0.63 6.74 11.41
N ALA A 64 0.44 5.98 11.69
CA ALA A 64 1.74 6.55 12.06
C ALA A 64 2.36 7.31 10.89
N LEU A 65 2.42 6.72 9.69
CA LEU A 65 2.92 7.35 8.47
C LEU A 65 2.22 8.68 8.16
N SER A 66 0.91 8.78 8.41
CA SER A 66 0.15 10.02 8.20
C SER A 66 0.60 11.20 9.09
N ARG A 67 1.45 10.95 10.09
CA ARG A 67 1.97 11.97 11.03
C ARG A 67 3.44 12.31 10.80
N GLU A 68 4.15 11.56 9.96
CA GLU A 68 5.57 11.78 9.69
C GLU A 68 5.82 13.07 8.89
N HIS A 69 4.79 13.62 8.24
CA HIS A 69 4.88 14.83 7.42
C HIS A 69 6.10 14.80 6.49
N HIS A 70 6.28 13.69 5.78
CA HIS A 70 7.39 13.48 4.88
C HIS A 70 6.93 12.86 3.55
N THR A 71 7.55 13.25 2.44
CA THR A 71 7.25 12.73 1.10
C THR A 71 7.43 11.22 1.02
N ASP A 72 8.49 10.67 1.61
CA ASP A 72 8.68 9.21 1.70
C ASP A 72 7.51 8.49 2.39
N ALA A 73 6.86 9.12 3.38
CA ALA A 73 5.67 8.53 4.00
C ALA A 73 4.48 8.57 3.02
N ALA A 74 4.33 9.64 2.24
CA ALA A 74 3.33 9.71 1.18
C ALA A 74 3.58 8.65 0.09
N ASP A 75 4.82 8.39 -0.29
CA ASP A 75 5.19 7.35 -1.26
C ASP A 75 4.79 5.95 -0.76
N VAL A 76 5.14 5.63 0.48
CA VAL A 76 4.77 4.35 1.08
C VAL A 76 3.25 4.20 1.17
N LEU A 77 2.54 5.26 1.59
CA LEU A 77 1.08 5.25 1.64
C LEU A 77 0.45 5.08 0.25
N ASN A 78 1.01 5.71 -0.78
CA ASN A 78 0.56 5.58 -2.16
C ASN A 78 0.75 4.15 -2.67
N ALA A 79 1.93 3.57 -2.42
CA ALA A 79 2.21 2.19 -2.79
C ALA A 79 1.29 1.18 -2.09
N ILE A 80 1.00 1.38 -0.80
CA ILE A 80 0.03 0.54 -0.08
C ILE A 80 -1.39 0.73 -0.63
N TYR A 81 -1.78 1.95 -0.99
CA TYR A 81 -3.08 2.21 -1.61
C TYR A 81 -3.26 1.45 -2.93
N GLU A 82 -2.24 1.49 -3.80
CA GLU A 82 -2.28 0.84 -5.12
C GLU A 82 -2.13 -0.68 -5.04
N LEU A 83 -1.27 -1.20 -4.16
CA LEU A 83 -0.85 -2.61 -4.17
C LEU A 83 -1.51 -3.48 -3.08
N SER A 84 -2.21 -2.90 -2.10
CA SER A 84 -2.81 -3.69 -1.02
C SER A 84 -4.07 -4.44 -1.49
N PRO A 85 -4.14 -5.78 -1.28
CA PRO A 85 -5.35 -6.54 -1.56
C PRO A 85 -6.45 -6.34 -0.51
N MET A 86 -6.13 -5.72 0.63
CA MET A 86 -7.03 -5.61 1.77
C MET A 86 -7.83 -4.30 1.71
N LYS A 87 -9.15 -4.41 1.56
CA LYS A 87 -10.04 -3.25 1.42
C LYS A 87 -9.98 -2.24 2.57
N SER A 88 -9.80 -2.71 3.80
CA SER A 88 -9.66 -1.86 4.98
C SER A 88 -8.37 -1.04 4.93
N ILE A 89 -7.25 -1.69 4.60
CA ILE A 89 -5.92 -1.10 4.45
C ILE A 89 -5.91 -0.09 3.31
N HIS A 90 -6.45 -0.45 2.14
CA HIS A 90 -6.60 0.45 1.00
C HIS A 90 -7.36 1.73 1.38
N LYS A 91 -8.50 1.59 2.09
CA LYS A 91 -9.28 2.75 2.54
C LYS A 91 -8.53 3.64 3.53
N GLU A 92 -7.83 3.06 4.50
CA GLU A 92 -7.06 3.86 5.45
C GLU A 92 -5.83 4.49 4.79
N ALA A 93 -5.19 3.82 3.82
CA ALA A 93 -4.08 4.38 3.06
C ALA A 93 -4.54 5.65 2.32
N ARG A 94 -5.70 5.60 1.64
CA ARG A 94 -6.28 6.79 1.01
C ARG A 94 -6.59 7.91 2.02
N ARG A 95 -7.19 7.57 3.17
CA ARG A 95 -7.46 8.55 4.24
C ARG A 95 -6.18 9.18 4.79
N SER A 96 -5.13 8.39 4.91
CA SER A 96 -3.82 8.82 5.40
C SER A 96 -3.11 9.72 4.40
N LEU A 97 -3.21 9.42 3.10
CA LEU A 97 -2.74 10.32 2.02
C LEU A 97 -3.44 11.66 2.08
N ILE A 98 -4.77 11.70 2.21
CA ILE A 98 -5.53 12.96 2.31
C ILE A 98 -5.03 13.82 3.48
N ARG A 99 -4.70 13.23 4.64
CA ARG A 99 -4.11 13.98 5.77
C ARG A 99 -2.75 14.61 5.43
N LEU A 100 -1.91 13.92 4.64
CA LEU A 100 -0.65 14.49 4.18
C LEU A 100 -0.87 15.58 3.12
N GLU A 101 -1.82 15.38 2.21
CA GLU A 101 -2.21 16.36 1.19
C GLU A 101 -2.71 17.67 1.83
N GLU A 102 -3.44 17.60 2.97
CA GLU A 102 -3.87 18.75 3.77
C GLU A 102 -2.71 19.63 4.24
N VAL A 103 -1.55 19.02 4.52
CA VAL A 103 -0.30 19.72 4.88
C VAL A 103 0.65 19.90 3.70
N ARG A 104 0.14 19.77 2.46
CA ARG A 104 0.85 19.96 1.19
C ARG A 104 2.00 18.98 0.94
N ILE A 105 1.84 17.75 1.42
CA ILE A 105 2.80 16.66 1.21
C ILE A 105 2.16 15.67 0.26
N TYR A 106 2.83 15.46 -0.88
CA TYR A 106 2.36 14.64 -1.97
C TYR A 106 3.38 13.52 -2.25
N PRO A 107 2.92 12.35 -2.71
CA PRO A 107 3.82 11.32 -3.18
C PRO A 107 4.59 11.79 -4.42
N GLN A 108 5.79 11.25 -4.60
CA GLN A 108 6.63 11.33 -5.79
C GLN A 108 6.77 9.96 -6.47
N TRP A 109 6.46 8.88 -5.77
CA TRP A 109 6.40 7.54 -6.33
C TRP A 109 5.09 7.30 -7.07
N GLU A 110 5.18 6.72 -8.26
CA GLU A 110 4.07 6.25 -9.08
C GLU A 110 4.24 4.75 -9.36
N PRO A 111 3.15 3.97 -9.41
CA PRO A 111 3.22 2.54 -9.66
C PRO A 111 3.77 2.25 -11.06
N SER A 112 4.63 1.24 -11.15
CA SER A 112 5.03 0.66 -12.42
C SER A 112 3.78 0.09 -13.09
N VAL A 113 3.40 0.67 -14.23
CA VAL A 113 2.30 0.14 -15.03
C VAL A 113 2.69 -1.25 -15.49
N GLU A 114 1.98 -2.28 -14.99
CA GLU A 114 1.94 -3.61 -15.60
C GLU A 114 1.38 -3.39 -17.02
N ARG A 115 2.28 -3.08 -17.97
CA ARG A 115 1.95 -3.16 -19.39
C ARG A 115 1.74 -4.64 -19.66
N LEU A 116 0.50 -5.10 -19.51
CA LEU A 116 0.03 -6.24 -20.28
C LEU A 116 0.35 -5.88 -21.73
N SER A 117 1.44 -6.44 -22.25
CA SER A 117 1.78 -6.19 -23.63
C SER A 117 0.63 -6.81 -24.45
N PRO A 118 0.14 -6.14 -25.50
CA PRO A 118 -0.86 -6.74 -26.39
C PRO A 118 -0.45 -8.13 -26.91
N ILE A 119 0.86 -8.44 -26.89
CA ILE A 119 1.41 -9.73 -27.30
C ILE A 119 1.07 -10.84 -26.28
N ASP A 120 1.05 -10.54 -24.98
CA ASP A 120 0.74 -11.53 -23.94
C ASP A 120 -0.75 -11.90 -23.94
N GLU A 121 -1.62 -10.93 -24.22
CA GLU A 121 -3.07 -11.12 -24.37
C GLU A 121 -3.39 -12.01 -25.61
N ILE A 122 -2.68 -11.79 -26.73
CA ILE A 122 -2.79 -12.64 -27.93
C ILE A 122 -2.27 -14.06 -27.66
N ARG A 123 -1.19 -14.21 -26.89
CA ARG A 123 -0.61 -15.54 -26.58
C ARG A 123 -1.52 -16.36 -25.67
N SER A 124 -2.20 -15.73 -24.72
CA SER A 124 -3.18 -16.40 -23.85
C SER A 124 -4.47 -16.77 -24.59
N ALA A 125 -4.89 -15.98 -25.60
CA ALA A 125 -6.04 -16.31 -26.43
C ALA A 125 -5.77 -17.50 -27.37
N ALA A 126 -4.58 -17.59 -27.97
CA ALA A 126 -4.21 -18.66 -28.89
C ALA A 126 -4.13 -20.06 -28.21
N ILE A 127 -3.86 -20.11 -26.90
CA ILE A 127 -3.78 -21.38 -26.15
C ILE A 127 -5.18 -21.92 -25.78
N MET A 128 -6.22 -21.08 -25.76
CA MET A 128 -7.60 -21.52 -25.48
C MET A 128 -8.39 -21.95 -26.74
N GLU A 129 -7.86 -21.76 -27.94
CA GLU A 129 -8.54 -22.12 -29.20
C GLU A 129 -8.19 -23.54 -29.72
N GLU A 130 -7.20 -24.22 -29.11
CA GLU A 130 -6.76 -25.59 -29.49
C GLU A 130 -7.15 -26.69 -28.47
N ALA A 131 -8.13 -26.46 -27.58
CA ALA A 131 -8.66 -27.47 -26.65
C ALA A 131 -10.14 -27.77 -26.90
#